data_AF-A0A9C8J9Z8-F1
#
_entry.id   AF-A0A9C8J9Z8-F1
#
_cell.length_a   1.000
_cell.length_b   1.000
_cell.length_c   1.000
_cell.angle_alpha   90.00
_cell.angle_beta   90.00
_cell.angle_gamma   90.00
#
_symmetry.space_group_name_H-M   'P 1'
#
loop_
_entity.id
_entity.type
_entity.pdbx_description
1 polymer ?
#
loop_
_entity_poly.entity_id
_entity_poly.type
_entity_poly.pdbx_seq_one_letter_code
_entity_poly.pdbx_strand_id
1 'polypeptide(L)'
;MTMVNPVLADVEVETGPAETGPAKAAKESMQFTEYLDRDEVLGGKFSTWVEFASDYVFRGESETNDGKIPSLKAAITWTHSSGIYLGYYAANNLFPGDDSEGNNPKINAIYGPYVGYATKDIAGTGINYNGMLFQYIYPGDSDSNYL
;
A
#
# COMPACT_ATOMS: atom_id res chain seq x y z
N MET A 1 33.74 35.34 1.51
CA MET A 1 32.82 34.25 1.85
C MET A 1 32.41 33.63 0.53
N THR A 2 33.16 32.61 0.11
CA THR A 2 33.08 32.05 -1.25
C THR A 2 32.41 30.69 -1.12
N MET A 3 31.24 30.55 -1.74
CA MET A 3 30.53 29.27 -1.82
C MET A 3 31.37 28.31 -2.66
N VAL A 4 31.78 27.19 -2.06
CA VAL A 4 32.42 26.08 -2.77
C VAL A 4 31.31 25.17 -3.27
N ASN A 5 31.17 25.11 -4.58
CA ASN A 5 30.24 24.21 -5.27
C ASN A 5 30.80 22.77 -5.16
N PRO A 6 30.09 21.78 -4.61
CA PRO A 6 30.57 20.41 -4.64
C PRO A 6 30.43 19.89 -6.08
N VAL A 7 31.57 19.57 -6.68
CA VAL A 7 31.69 18.89 -7.96
C VAL A 7 30.95 17.56 -7.85
N LEU A 8 29.90 17.38 -8.66
CA LEU A 8 29.32 16.07 -8.94
C LEU A 8 30.45 15.19 -9.48
N ALA A 9 30.82 14.15 -8.74
CA ALA A 9 31.72 13.14 -9.25
C ALA A 9 31.05 12.49 -10.47
N ASP A 10 31.72 12.54 -11.62
CA ASP A 10 31.29 11.86 -12.83
C ASP A 10 31.18 10.36 -12.53
N VAL A 11 29.95 9.85 -12.51
CA VAL A 11 29.69 8.41 -12.48
C VAL A 11 30.03 7.89 -13.87
N GLU A 12 31.17 7.22 -13.99
CA GLU A 12 31.56 6.51 -15.19
C GLU A 12 30.54 5.38 -15.44
N VAL A 13 29.67 5.56 -16.45
CA VAL A 13 28.73 4.53 -16.88
C VAL A 13 29.52 3.49 -17.67
N GLU A 14 29.93 2.41 -17.01
CA GLU A 14 30.52 1.25 -17.68
C GLU A 14 29.49 0.64 -18.64
N THR A 15 29.62 0.92 -19.95
CA THR A 15 28.76 0.33 -20.98
C THR A 15 29.24 -1.08 -21.32
N GLY A 16 29.02 -2.03 -20.40
CA GLY A 16 29.05 -3.47 -20.70
C GLY A 16 27.84 -3.88 -21.56
N PRO A 17 27.86 -5.09 -22.18
CA PRO A 17 26.70 -5.59 -22.91
C PRO A 17 25.47 -5.55 -22.01
N ALA A 18 24.34 -5.05 -22.53
CA ALA A 18 23.12 -4.88 -21.75
C ALA A 18 22.78 -6.17 -21.02
N GLU A 19 22.88 -6.16 -19.68
CA GLU A 19 22.45 -7.29 -18.87
C GLU A 19 20.94 -7.43 -19.10
N THR A 20 20.52 -8.43 -19.87
CA THR A 20 19.09 -8.73 -20.09
C THR A 20 18.74 -10.02 -19.37
N GLY A 21 17.63 -10.03 -18.65
CA GLY A 21 17.11 -11.23 -17.98
C GLY A 21 17.00 -11.08 -16.45
N PRO A 22 16.85 -12.20 -15.72
CA PRO A 22 16.49 -12.20 -14.31
C PRO A 22 17.52 -11.49 -13.41
N ALA A 23 18.79 -11.43 -13.80
CA ALA A 23 19.84 -10.72 -13.04
C ALA A 23 19.66 -9.19 -13.03
N LYS A 24 19.22 -8.60 -14.15
CA LYS A 24 18.91 -7.16 -14.21
C LYS A 24 17.64 -6.84 -13.42
N ALA A 25 16.59 -7.65 -13.58
CA ALA A 25 15.36 -7.49 -12.80
C ALA A 25 15.62 -7.61 -11.29
N ALA A 26 16.53 -8.49 -10.87
CA ALA A 26 16.95 -8.63 -9.48
C ALA A 26 17.76 -7.43 -8.97
N LYS A 27 18.66 -6.85 -9.78
CA LYS A 27 19.39 -5.62 -9.41
C LYS A 27 18.44 -4.42 -9.32
N GLU A 28 17.51 -4.27 -10.26
CA GLU A 28 16.53 -3.19 -10.25
C GLU A 28 15.57 -3.31 -9.06
N SER A 29 15.13 -4.53 -8.72
CA SER A 29 14.30 -4.76 -7.52
C SER A 29 15.09 -4.49 -6.23
N MET A 30 16.36 -4.91 -6.16
CA MET A 30 17.25 -4.61 -5.03
C MET A 30 17.48 -3.10 -4.88
N GLN A 31 17.64 -2.36 -5.97
CA GLN A 31 17.80 -0.89 -5.93
C GLN A 31 16.51 -0.19 -5.50
N PHE A 32 15.34 -0.68 -5.93
CA PHE A 32 14.05 -0.17 -5.46
C PHE A 32 13.85 -0.45 -3.95
N THR A 33 14.21 -1.65 -3.49
CA THR A 33 14.18 -1.99 -2.07
C THR A 33 15.15 -1.14 -1.27
N GLU A 34 16.41 -0.98 -1.71
CA GLU A 34 17.37 -0.07 -1.06
C GLU A 34 16.85 1.37 -1.00
N TYR A 35 16.20 1.86 -2.04
CA TYR A 35 15.63 3.21 -2.05
C TYR A 35 14.53 3.38 -0.99
N LEU A 36 13.66 2.38 -0.81
CA LEU A 36 12.66 2.37 0.26
C LEU A 36 13.29 2.26 1.66
N ASP A 37 14.45 1.61 1.76
CA ASP A 37 15.13 1.32 3.03
C ASP A 37 16.17 2.37 3.43
N ARG A 38 16.49 3.32 2.53
CA ARG A 38 17.67 4.19 2.63
C ARG A 38 17.58 5.27 3.69
N ASP A 39 16.39 5.77 4.02
CA ASP A 39 16.22 6.80 5.04
C ASP A 39 14.95 6.61 5.88
N GLU A 40 15.10 6.68 7.19
CA GLU A 40 13.95 6.79 8.10
C GLU A 40 13.35 8.19 8.01
N VAL A 41 12.08 8.27 7.66
CA VAL A 41 11.30 9.51 7.70
C VAL A 41 10.64 9.58 9.06
N LEU A 42 10.95 10.59 9.87
CA LEU A 42 10.38 10.76 11.22
C LEU A 42 10.55 9.53 12.15
N GLY A 43 11.63 8.75 11.99
CA GLY A 43 11.90 7.54 12.78
C GLY A 43 11.15 6.28 12.32
N GLY A 44 10.58 6.32 11.11
CA GLY A 44 9.90 5.19 10.50
C GLY A 44 10.21 4.99 9.03
N LYS A 45 9.80 3.84 8.50
CA LYS A 45 10.05 3.40 7.12
C LYS A 45 8.76 3.21 6.35
N PHE A 46 8.82 3.44 5.04
CA PHE A 46 7.70 3.16 4.16
C PHE A 46 7.76 1.73 3.63
N SER A 47 6.60 1.08 3.59
CA SER A 47 6.37 -0.15 2.86
C SER A 47 5.17 0.01 1.93
N THR A 48 5.21 -0.71 0.83
CA THR A 48 4.12 -0.75 -0.14
C THR A 48 3.67 -2.18 -0.36
N TRP A 49 2.38 -2.37 -0.56
CA TRP A 49 1.79 -3.64 -0.92
C TRP A 49 0.85 -3.44 -2.10
N VAL A 50 0.89 -4.34 -3.07
CA VAL A 50 0.00 -4.32 -4.24
C VAL A 50 -0.44 -5.75 -4.52
N GLU A 51 -1.72 -5.93 -4.79
CA GLU A 51 -2.31 -7.21 -5.20
C GLU A 51 -3.12 -7.03 -6.48
N PHE A 52 -2.94 -7.96 -7.41
CA PHE A 52 -3.73 -8.08 -8.62
C PHE A 52 -4.35 -9.47 -8.69
N ALA A 53 -5.66 -9.55 -8.87
CA ALA A 53 -6.41 -10.79 -8.89
C ALA A 53 -7.55 -10.73 -9.92
N SER A 54 -8.04 -11.89 -10.36
CA SER A 54 -9.22 -11.96 -11.23
C SER A 54 -10.51 -11.62 -10.49
N ASP A 55 -10.56 -11.90 -9.19
CA ASP A 55 -11.70 -11.61 -8.33
C ASP A 55 -11.21 -11.37 -6.90
N TYR A 56 -11.89 -10.51 -6.16
CA TYR A 56 -11.65 -10.28 -4.74
C TYR A 56 -12.83 -10.79 -3.93
N VAL A 57 -12.61 -11.88 -3.18
CA VAL A 57 -13.59 -12.42 -2.26
C VAL A 57 -13.27 -11.97 -0.83
N PHE A 58 -14.18 -11.23 -0.22
CA PHE A 58 -14.09 -10.80 1.16
C PHE A 58 -15.23 -11.41 1.98
N ARG A 59 -14.88 -12.19 3.00
CA ARG A 59 -15.83 -12.91 3.87
C ARG A 59 -16.84 -13.81 3.12
N GLY A 60 -16.48 -14.28 1.94
CA GLY A 60 -17.31 -15.17 1.12
C GLY A 60 -18.07 -14.46 0.00
N GLU A 61 -18.08 -13.12 -0.03
CA GLU A 61 -18.75 -12.33 -1.06
C GLU A 61 -17.73 -11.72 -2.03
N SER A 62 -18.07 -11.68 -3.32
CA SER A 62 -17.24 -11.00 -4.31
C SER A 62 -17.42 -9.48 -4.23
N GLU A 63 -16.30 -8.80 -4.09
CA GLU A 63 -16.17 -7.35 -4.06
C GLU A 63 -16.04 -6.76 -5.48
N THR A 64 -15.88 -7.61 -6.49
CA THR A 64 -15.72 -7.27 -7.91
C THR A 64 -16.79 -7.91 -8.80
N ASN A 65 -17.93 -8.29 -8.21
CA ASN A 65 -19.11 -8.87 -8.88
C ASN A 65 -18.78 -10.13 -9.69
N ASP A 66 -18.25 -11.13 -8.99
CA ASP A 66 -17.80 -12.43 -9.50
C ASP A 66 -16.73 -12.28 -10.61
N GLY A 67 -15.79 -11.37 -10.40
CA GLY A 67 -14.69 -11.10 -11.34
C GLY A 67 -15.11 -10.43 -12.66
N LYS A 68 -16.28 -9.76 -12.71
CA LYS A 68 -16.67 -8.94 -13.88
C LYS A 68 -15.68 -7.82 -14.19
N ILE A 69 -14.96 -7.34 -13.17
CA ILE A 69 -13.76 -6.53 -13.33
C ILE A 69 -12.61 -7.19 -12.56
N PRO A 70 -11.34 -7.04 -13.02
CA PRO A 70 -10.20 -7.52 -12.23
C PRO A 70 -10.08 -6.73 -10.93
N SER A 71 -9.53 -7.35 -9.89
CA SER A 71 -9.23 -6.69 -8.62
C SER A 71 -7.79 -6.16 -8.62
N LEU A 72 -7.64 -4.90 -8.20
CA LEU A 72 -6.40 -4.21 -7.91
C LEU A 72 -6.51 -3.56 -6.53
N LYS A 73 -5.63 -3.96 -5.62
CA LYS A 73 -5.53 -3.39 -4.28
C LYS A 73 -4.13 -2.87 -4.05
N ALA A 74 -4.01 -1.77 -3.33
CA ALA A 74 -2.72 -1.19 -2.97
C ALA A 74 -2.76 -0.57 -1.58
N ALA A 75 -1.62 -0.61 -0.89
CA ALA A 75 -1.41 0.09 0.36
C ALA A 75 -0.02 0.71 0.41
N ILE A 76 0.08 1.87 1.04
CA ILE A 76 1.34 2.47 1.49
C ILE A 76 1.27 2.63 3.01
N THR A 77 2.27 2.12 3.72
CA THR A 77 2.35 2.17 5.18
C THR A 77 3.65 2.82 5.60
N TRP A 78 3.57 3.80 6.49
CA TRP A 78 4.71 4.24 7.27
C TRP A 78 4.71 3.54 8.63
N THR A 79 5.83 2.94 9.02
CA THR A 79 5.99 2.21 10.29
C THR A 79 7.13 2.78 11.10
N HIS A 80 6.82 3.34 12.28
CA HIS A 80 7.80 3.83 13.24
C HIS A 80 8.48 2.68 13.99
N SER A 81 9.73 2.87 14.41
CA SER A 81 10.47 1.91 15.24
C SER A 81 9.79 1.54 16.55
N SER A 82 8.90 2.39 17.07
CA SER A 82 8.08 2.12 18.26
C SER A 82 6.95 1.12 18.03
N GLY A 83 6.65 0.74 16.78
CA GLY A 83 5.55 -0.14 16.41
C GLY A 83 4.26 0.58 16.00
N ILE A 84 4.19 1.91 16.13
CA ILE A 84 3.10 2.71 15.55
C ILE A 84 3.24 2.68 14.03
N TYR A 85 2.11 2.50 13.34
CA TYR A 85 2.06 2.65 11.89
C TYR A 85 0.84 3.44 11.45
N LEU A 86 0.98 4.14 10.33
CA LEU A 86 -0.08 4.83 9.63
C LEU A 86 0.02 4.48 8.16
N GLY A 87 -1.11 4.40 7.47
CA GLY A 87 -1.07 4.12 6.05
C GLY A 87 -2.35 4.50 5.34
N TYR A 88 -2.34 4.23 4.06
CA TYR A 88 -3.45 4.48 3.17
C TYR A 88 -3.65 3.29 2.26
N TYR A 89 -4.89 2.85 2.14
CA TYR A 89 -5.30 1.72 1.32
C TYR A 89 -6.24 2.20 0.22
N ALA A 90 -6.17 1.56 -0.94
CA ALA A 90 -7.13 1.73 -2.01
C ALA A 90 -7.38 0.40 -2.73
N ALA A 91 -8.61 0.19 -3.15
CA ALA A 91 -9.08 -0.93 -3.95
C ALA A 91 -10.13 -0.45 -4.95
N ASN A 92 -10.17 -1.10 -6.12
CA ASN A 92 -11.36 -1.04 -6.95
C ASN A 92 -12.36 -2.12 -6.54
N ASN A 93 -13.65 -1.82 -6.72
CA ASN A 93 -14.76 -2.69 -6.40
C ASN A 93 -15.81 -2.60 -7.52
N LEU A 94 -16.78 -3.50 -7.50
CA LEU A 94 -17.97 -3.38 -8.34
C LEU A 94 -19.19 -3.85 -7.57
N PHE A 95 -19.83 -2.91 -6.89
CA PHE A 95 -21.15 -3.11 -6.33
C PHE A 95 -22.16 -2.44 -7.25
N PRO A 96 -22.94 -3.22 -8.03
CA PRO A 96 -23.72 -2.70 -9.14
C PRO A 96 -24.86 -1.75 -8.72
N GLY A 97 -25.16 -1.64 -7.41
CA GLY A 97 -26.06 -0.64 -6.83
C GLY A 97 -27.33 -0.48 -7.63
N ASP A 98 -28.14 -1.53 -7.71
CA ASP A 98 -29.45 -1.57 -8.39
C ASP A 98 -30.17 -2.85 -7.90
N ASP A 99 -30.57 -2.88 -6.62
CA ASP A 99 -31.64 -3.81 -6.25
C ASP A 99 -32.95 -3.34 -6.93
N SER A 100 -33.98 -4.19 -6.94
CA SER A 100 -35.27 -3.86 -7.58
C SER A 100 -35.93 -2.57 -7.06
N GLU A 101 -35.40 -2.01 -5.97
CA GLU A 101 -35.94 -0.86 -5.26
C GLU A 101 -35.03 0.38 -5.39
N GLY A 102 -33.86 0.26 -6.04
CA GLY A 102 -32.92 1.36 -6.27
C GLY A 102 -32.24 1.88 -5.01
N ASN A 103 -32.22 1.09 -3.93
CA ASN A 103 -31.79 1.54 -2.60
C ASN A 103 -30.28 1.40 -2.37
N ASN A 104 -29.57 0.64 -3.20
CA ASN A 104 -28.17 0.34 -2.99
C ASN A 104 -27.25 1.29 -3.79
N PRO A 105 -26.25 1.92 -3.14
CA PRO A 105 -25.29 2.81 -3.79
C PRO A 105 -24.36 2.05 -4.73
N LYS A 106 -23.96 2.71 -5.82
CA LYS A 106 -23.00 2.19 -6.80
C LYS A 106 -21.59 2.43 -6.31
N ILE A 107 -20.99 1.42 -5.69
CA ILE A 107 -19.65 1.50 -5.13
C ILE A 107 -18.66 0.85 -6.10
N ASN A 108 -17.72 1.65 -6.60
CA ASN A 108 -16.70 1.18 -7.56
C ASN A 108 -15.26 1.24 -7.01
N ALA A 109 -15.10 1.70 -5.78
CA ALA A 109 -13.83 1.75 -5.09
C ALA A 109 -14.03 1.83 -3.58
N ILE A 110 -13.00 1.43 -2.85
CA ILE A 110 -12.86 1.63 -1.41
C ILE A 110 -11.47 2.19 -1.18
N TYR A 111 -11.38 3.27 -0.43
CA TYR A 111 -10.08 3.74 0.06
C TYR A 111 -10.19 4.25 1.48
N GLY A 112 -9.05 4.44 2.12
CA GLY A 112 -9.08 4.99 3.45
C GLY A 112 -7.73 5.03 4.14
N PRO A 113 -7.55 5.98 5.07
CA PRO A 113 -6.43 5.95 5.98
C PRO A 113 -6.63 4.86 7.04
N TYR A 114 -5.52 4.37 7.55
CA TYR A 114 -5.49 3.54 8.76
C TYR A 114 -4.35 3.94 9.67
N VAL A 115 -4.53 3.63 10.95
CA VAL A 115 -3.52 3.77 12.00
C VAL A 115 -3.56 2.54 12.88
N GLY A 116 -2.40 2.09 13.34
CA GLY A 116 -2.34 0.93 14.22
C GLY A 116 -1.06 0.87 15.02
N TYR A 117 -0.97 -0.20 15.80
CA TYR A 117 0.17 -0.50 16.65
C TYR A 117 0.46 -2.00 16.60
N ALA A 118 1.73 -2.33 16.37
CA ALA A 118 2.22 -3.70 16.38
C ALA A 118 3.40 -3.83 17.34
N THR A 119 3.38 -4.86 18.18
CA THR A 119 4.51 -5.25 19.04
C THR A 119 4.74 -6.75 18.97
N LYS A 120 6.00 -7.14 19.06
CA LYS A 120 6.42 -8.55 19.15
C LYS A 120 6.34 -9.10 20.57
N ASP A 121 6.11 -8.23 21.55
CA ASP A 121 5.99 -8.65 22.93
C ASP A 121 5.21 -7.62 23.73
N ILE A 122 3.97 -7.96 24.09
CA ILE A 122 3.21 -7.15 25.04
C ILE A 122 3.83 -7.36 26.42
N ALA A 123 4.51 -6.33 26.93
CA ALA A 123 4.97 -6.24 28.31
C ALA A 123 5.85 -7.41 28.80
N GLY A 124 6.58 -8.10 27.91
CA GLY A 124 7.46 -9.21 28.29
C GLY A 124 6.76 -10.56 28.44
N THR A 125 5.52 -10.69 27.93
CA THR A 125 4.73 -11.91 28.01
C THR A 125 5.07 -12.93 26.92
N GLY A 126 5.78 -12.51 25.87
CA GLY A 126 6.02 -13.29 24.66
C GLY A 126 4.82 -13.33 23.70
N ILE A 127 3.77 -12.56 23.98
CA ILE A 127 2.58 -12.47 23.12
C ILE A 127 2.78 -11.36 22.08
N ASN A 128 2.67 -11.73 20.81
CA ASN A 128 2.63 -10.79 19.69
C ASN A 128 1.25 -10.11 19.61
N TYR A 129 1.23 -8.82 19.29
CA TYR A 129 -0.01 -8.08 19.06
C TYR A 129 0.11 -7.19 17.83
N ASN A 130 -0.98 -7.13 17.07
CA ASN A 130 -1.18 -6.15 16.02
C ASN A 130 -2.67 -5.74 16.02
N GLY A 131 -2.92 -4.44 16.20
CA GLY A 131 -4.24 -3.85 16.11
C GLY A 131 -4.23 -2.64 15.19
N MET A 132 -5.34 -2.44 14.47
CA MET A 132 -5.51 -1.38 13.50
C MET A 132 -6.92 -0.78 13.58
N LEU A 133 -7.01 0.53 13.37
CA LEU A 133 -8.23 1.24 13.04
C LEU A 133 -8.18 1.67 11.57
N PHE A 134 -9.23 1.35 10.82
CA PHE A 134 -9.37 1.63 9.40
C PHE A 134 -10.64 2.42 9.15
N GLN A 135 -10.54 3.56 8.46
CA GLN A 135 -11.71 4.33 8.03
C GLN A 135 -12.09 3.93 6.60
N TYR A 136 -13.27 3.33 6.42
CA TYR A 136 -13.79 3.08 5.09
C TYR A 136 -14.33 4.37 4.47
N ILE A 137 -13.92 4.66 3.24
CA ILE A 137 -14.45 5.76 2.43
C ILE A 137 -14.91 5.17 1.09
N TYR A 138 -16.18 5.40 0.78
CA TYR A 138 -16.85 4.91 -0.43
C TYR A 138 -17.15 6.09 -1.36
N PRO A 139 -16.31 6.37 -2.37
CA PRO A 139 -16.57 7.45 -3.32
C PRO A 139 -17.82 7.16 -4.17
N GLY A 140 -18.64 8.19 -4.38
CA GLY A 140 -19.89 8.09 -5.16
C GLY A 140 -21.13 7.82 -4.30
N ASP A 141 -20.93 7.64 -3.00
CA ASP A 141 -21.99 7.49 -2.02
C ASP A 141 -21.97 8.68 -1.06
N SER A 142 -22.70 9.75 -1.41
CA SER A 142 -22.77 10.97 -0.59
C SER A 142 -23.62 10.80 0.66
N ASP A 143 -24.42 9.72 0.75
CA ASP A 143 -25.49 9.57 1.74
C ASP A 143 -25.27 8.41 2.71
N SER A 144 -24.37 7.45 2.43
CA SER A 144 -24.03 6.41 3.39
C SER A 144 -22.97 6.85 4.39
N ASN A 145 -23.44 7.57 5.41
CA ASN A 145 -22.73 7.67 6.69
C ASN A 145 -22.76 6.30 7.38
N TYR A 146 -21.66 5.55 7.33
CA TYR A 146 -21.43 4.39 8.20
C TYR A 146 -20.57 4.74 9.43
N LEU A 147 -20.60 6.01 9.87
CA LEU A 147 -20.02 6.47 11.13
C LEU A 147 -21.07 6.56 12.23
#